data_AF-A0A1V3U6B9-F1
#
_entry.id   AF-A0A1V3U6B9-F1
#
_cell.length_a   1.000
_cell.length_b   1.000
_cell.length_c   1.000
_cell.angle_alpha   90.00
_cell.angle_beta   90.00
_cell.angle_gamma   90.00
#
_symmetry.space_group_name_H-M   'P 1'
#
loop_
_entity.id
_entity.type
_entity.pdbx_description
1 polymer ?
#
loop_
_entity_poly.entity_id
_entity_poly.type
_entity_poly.pdbx_seq_one_letter_code
_entity_poly.pdbx_strand_id
1 'polypeptide(L)'
;MLKSSILFTFIFLFSVCISGQNKNIPSKKPSELTTFVYANEENYLNLIKNKTAAFIQFGFAGIDGRKFKEKYGIDVHNKGCLVSPEASRNAVENNKILVKYLNTKYGESWKKDLGFKPYGN
;
A
#
# COMPACT_ATOMS: atom_id res chain seq x y z
N MET A 1 -28.22 -26.50 -60.46
CA MET A 1 -29.22 -26.00 -59.49
C MET A 1 -28.49 -25.28 -58.38
N LEU A 2 -28.48 -23.95 -58.48
CA LEU A 2 -27.83 -23.03 -57.55
C LEU A 2 -28.77 -22.84 -56.35
N LYS A 3 -28.34 -23.18 -55.12
CA LYS A 3 -29.12 -22.90 -53.91
C LYS A 3 -28.38 -21.92 -53.00
N SER A 4 -29.07 -20.80 -52.82
CA SER A 4 -29.13 -19.94 -51.65
C SER A 4 -27.89 -19.15 -51.24
N SER A 5 -27.95 -17.89 -51.62
CA SER A 5 -27.31 -16.75 -50.98
C SER A 5 -27.92 -16.46 -49.60
N ILE A 6 -27.10 -15.82 -48.74
CA ILE A 6 -27.47 -14.98 -47.58
C ILE A 6 -27.94 -15.71 -46.32
N LEU A 7 -27.08 -15.76 -45.28
CA LEU A 7 -27.43 -15.22 -43.95
C LEU A 7 -26.25 -15.22 -42.94
N PHE A 8 -26.02 -14.04 -42.36
CA PHE A 8 -25.31 -13.75 -41.10
C PHE A 8 -23.80 -14.00 -40.98
N THR A 9 -23.06 -12.99 -41.44
CA THR A 9 -22.14 -12.18 -40.61
C THR A 9 -22.41 -12.28 -39.10
N PHE A 10 -21.86 -13.26 -38.40
CA PHE A 10 -21.64 -13.24 -36.95
C PHE A 10 -20.76 -14.45 -36.59
N ILE A 11 -19.43 -14.24 -36.55
CA ILE A 11 -18.43 -14.80 -35.61
C ILE A 11 -17.12 -14.10 -36.01
N PHE A 12 -17.14 -12.77 -35.96
CA PHE A 12 -15.94 -12.01 -35.62
C PHE A 12 -15.93 -11.92 -34.09
N LEU A 13 -14.75 -12.02 -33.49
CA LEU A 13 -14.45 -11.88 -32.04
C LEU A 13 -14.33 -13.17 -31.22
N PHE A 14 -13.64 -14.18 -31.74
CA PHE A 14 -12.70 -14.91 -30.89
C PHE A 14 -11.32 -14.30 -31.05
N SER A 15 -11.18 -13.05 -30.57
CA SER A 15 -9.87 -12.48 -30.27
C SER A 15 -9.35 -13.24 -29.05
N VAL A 16 -8.48 -14.20 -29.34
CA VAL A 16 -7.75 -15.00 -28.37
C VAL A 16 -6.85 -14.06 -27.55
N CYS A 17 -7.33 -13.61 -26.39
CA CYS A 17 -6.47 -13.04 -25.36
C CYS A 17 -5.73 -14.17 -24.64
N ILE A 18 -4.80 -14.84 -25.33
CA ILE A 18 -3.71 -15.55 -24.64
C ILE A 18 -2.78 -14.45 -24.13
N SER A 19 -3.06 -13.96 -22.92
CA SER A 19 -2.08 -13.21 -22.15
C SER A 19 -1.00 -14.19 -21.70
N GLY A 20 0.01 -14.37 -22.55
CA GLY A 20 1.28 -14.98 -22.17
C GLY A 20 2.04 -14.07 -21.22
N GLN A 21 2.02 -14.39 -19.93
CA GLN A 21 3.08 -13.97 -19.01
C GLN A 21 3.90 -15.19 -18.59
N ASN A 22 4.67 -15.74 -19.53
CA ASN A 22 5.93 -16.37 -19.17
C ASN A 22 6.98 -15.26 -19.05
N LYS A 23 7.13 -14.74 -17.85
CA LYS A 23 8.39 -14.17 -17.41
C LYS A 23 8.72 -14.87 -16.11
N ASN A 24 9.79 -15.64 -16.12
CA ASN A 24 10.60 -15.89 -14.95
C ASN A 24 10.95 -14.52 -14.35
N ILE A 25 10.04 -13.97 -13.55
CA ILE A 25 10.41 -12.99 -12.54
C ILE A 25 11.32 -13.83 -11.64
N PRO A 26 12.63 -13.55 -11.53
CA PRO A 26 13.40 -14.17 -10.48
C PRO A 26 12.63 -13.86 -9.22
N SER A 27 12.06 -14.90 -8.59
CA SER A 27 11.42 -14.79 -7.29
C SER A 27 12.41 -13.99 -6.47
N LYS A 28 12.07 -12.74 -6.16
CA LYS A 28 12.91 -11.89 -5.34
C LYS A 28 13.13 -12.74 -4.09
N LYS A 29 14.38 -13.20 -3.91
CA LYS A 29 14.83 -14.00 -2.77
C LYS A 29 14.03 -13.51 -1.57
N PRO A 30 13.34 -14.39 -0.80
CA PRO A 30 12.52 -13.94 0.32
C PRO A 30 13.40 -13.00 1.13
N SER A 31 13.14 -11.69 1.04
CA SER A 31 13.83 -10.73 1.86
C SER A 31 13.40 -11.16 3.25
N GLU A 32 14.34 -11.71 4.00
CA GLU A 32 14.33 -11.85 5.45
C GLU A 32 13.06 -11.24 6.02
N LEU A 33 12.08 -12.09 6.36
CA LEU A 33 10.73 -11.69 6.75
C LEU A 33 10.83 -10.89 8.06
N THR A 34 11.19 -9.61 7.96
CA THR A 34 11.12 -8.67 9.06
C THR A 34 9.64 -8.38 9.23
N THR A 35 9.03 -9.06 10.18
CA THR A 35 7.62 -8.85 10.53
C THR A 35 7.43 -7.38 10.88
N PHE A 36 6.54 -6.70 10.15
CA PHE A 36 6.21 -5.32 10.48
C PHE A 36 5.55 -5.27 11.86
N VAL A 37 6.02 -4.36 12.73
CA VAL A 37 5.47 -4.16 14.07
C VAL A 37 4.68 -2.86 14.10
N TYR A 38 3.40 -2.95 14.46
CA TYR A 38 2.53 -1.79 14.64
C TYR A 38 2.94 -0.99 15.88
N ALA A 39 2.85 0.33 15.80
CA ALA A 39 3.03 1.21 16.93
C ALA A 39 1.87 1.07 17.93
N ASN A 40 2.22 0.91 19.20
CA ASN A 40 1.33 1.00 20.35
C ASN A 40 1.96 1.94 21.41
N GLU A 41 1.23 2.27 22.47
CA GLU A 41 1.70 3.20 23.52
C GLU A 41 3.00 2.73 24.21
N GLU A 42 3.28 1.43 24.20
CA GLU A 42 4.47 0.85 24.84
C GLU A 42 5.72 0.88 23.95
N ASN A 43 5.56 0.78 22.63
CA ASN A 43 6.67 0.52 21.72
C ASN A 43 6.99 1.69 20.75
N TYR A 44 6.11 2.67 20.59
CA TYR A 44 6.23 3.65 19.50
C TYR A 44 7.53 4.45 19.54
N LEU A 45 8.00 4.86 20.73
CA LEU A 45 9.26 5.59 20.88
C LEU A 45 10.46 4.76 20.43
N ASN A 46 10.46 3.46 20.73
CA ASN A 46 11.52 2.54 20.31
C ASN A 46 11.49 2.36 18.78
N LEU A 47 10.30 2.21 18.19
CA LEU A 47 10.15 2.10 16.74
C LEU A 47 10.61 3.38 16.01
N ILE A 48 10.32 4.56 16.55
CA ILE A 48 10.77 5.84 15.98
C ILE A 48 12.29 5.99 16.13
N LYS A 49 12.84 5.71 17.31
CA LYS A 49 14.29 5.75 17.57
C LYS A 49 15.07 4.84 16.61
N ASN A 50 14.52 3.65 16.35
CA ASN A 50 15.12 2.66 15.46
C ASN A 50 14.77 2.88 13.98
N LYS A 51 14.00 3.93 13.64
CA LYS A 51 13.54 4.25 12.28
C LYS A 51 12.74 3.13 11.60
N THR A 52 12.00 2.36 12.40
CA THR A 52 11.14 1.25 11.95
C THR A 52 9.64 1.56 12.08
N ALA A 53 9.27 2.68 12.71
CA ALA A 53 7.89 3.16 12.71
C ALA A 53 7.43 3.53 11.30
N ALA A 54 6.18 3.21 10.95
CA ALA A 54 5.61 3.58 9.66
C ALA A 54 4.11 3.84 9.75
N PHE A 55 3.62 4.83 8.99
CA PHE A 55 2.20 4.94 8.69
C PHE A 55 1.74 3.76 7.83
N ILE A 56 0.55 3.23 8.12
CA ILE A 56 -0.06 2.19 7.29
C ILE A 56 -1.13 2.82 6.41
N GLN A 57 -0.99 2.64 5.11
CA GLN A 57 -1.97 3.05 4.10
C GLN A 57 -2.39 1.84 3.28
N PHE A 58 -3.66 1.77 2.88
CA PHE A 58 -4.18 0.69 2.03
C PHE A 58 -4.65 1.21 0.69
N GLY A 59 -4.43 0.44 -0.37
CA GLY A 59 -5.10 0.63 -1.66
C GLY A 59 -4.61 1.79 -2.53
N PHE A 60 -3.56 2.51 -2.12
CA PHE A 60 -2.99 3.62 -2.88
C PHE A 60 -1.62 3.26 -3.45
N ALA A 61 -1.53 2.90 -4.73
CA ALA A 61 -0.21 2.71 -5.35
C ALA A 61 0.59 4.03 -5.41
N GLY A 62 1.92 3.94 -5.32
CA GLY A 62 2.81 5.04 -5.66
C GLY A 62 3.05 6.11 -4.59
N ILE A 63 2.67 5.89 -3.33
CA ILE A 63 3.08 6.79 -2.24
C ILE A 63 4.57 6.64 -1.97
N ASP A 64 5.35 7.70 -2.20
CA ASP A 64 6.78 7.77 -1.88
C ASP A 64 7.01 8.36 -0.49
N GLY A 65 7.18 7.48 0.51
CA GLY A 65 7.46 7.88 1.89
C GLY A 65 8.90 8.27 2.18
N ARG A 66 9.83 8.20 1.21
CA ARG A 66 11.28 8.32 1.50
C ARG A 66 11.67 9.68 2.09
N LYS A 67 11.18 10.78 1.50
CA LYS A 67 11.44 12.14 2.00
C LYS A 67 10.85 12.35 3.39
N PHE A 68 9.66 11.80 3.63
CA PHE A 68 9.01 11.85 4.93
C PHE A 68 9.82 11.06 5.97
N LYS A 69 10.28 9.85 5.63
CA LYS A 69 11.14 9.03 6.49
C LYS A 69 12.46 9.72 6.82
N GLU A 70 13.12 10.32 5.84
CA GLU A 70 14.37 11.04 6.03
C GLU A 70 14.21 12.19 7.04
N LYS A 71 13.12 12.96 6.90
CA LYS A 71 12.85 14.12 7.76
C LYS A 71 12.35 13.76 9.15
N TYR A 72 11.48 12.75 9.27
CA TYR A 72 10.75 12.46 10.51
C TYR A 72 11.16 11.16 11.20
N GLY A 73 11.93 10.30 10.53
CA GLY A 73 12.28 8.96 11.03
C GLY A 73 11.11 7.96 11.01
N ILE A 74 9.98 8.32 10.38
CA ILE A 74 8.76 7.51 10.26
C ILE A 74 8.51 7.25 8.79
N ASP A 75 8.39 5.97 8.40
CA ASP A 75 8.15 5.56 7.02
C ASP A 75 6.67 5.58 6.63
N VAL A 76 6.36 5.25 5.38
CA VAL A 76 5.00 4.97 4.91
C VAL A 76 4.97 3.59 4.27
N HIS A 77 4.21 2.69 4.87
CA HIS A 77 3.97 1.35 4.36
C HIS A 77 2.63 1.27 3.66
N ASN A 78 2.71 1.25 2.33
CA ASN A 78 1.56 1.00 1.49
C ASN A 78 1.28 -0.51 1.40
N LYS A 79 0.09 -0.90 1.83
CA LYS A 79 -0.45 -2.25 1.77
C LYS A 79 -1.46 -2.34 0.62
N GLY A 80 -1.69 -3.57 0.14
CA GLY A 80 -2.67 -3.83 -0.91
C GLY A 80 -4.10 -3.46 -0.52
N CYS A 81 -5.03 -3.63 -1.46
CA CYS A 81 -6.44 -3.29 -1.26
C CYS A 81 -7.22 -4.31 -0.41
N LEU A 82 -6.65 -5.50 -0.18
CA LEU A 82 -7.27 -6.52 0.66
C LEU A 82 -6.99 -6.20 2.13
N VAL A 83 -8.01 -5.66 2.81
CA VAL A 83 -7.91 -5.23 4.21
C VAL A 83 -8.82 -6.09 5.07
N SER A 84 -8.23 -6.87 5.98
CA SER A 84 -9.02 -7.56 7.00
C SER A 84 -9.48 -6.58 8.09
N PRO A 85 -10.58 -6.87 8.82
CA PRO A 85 -11.01 -6.04 9.94
C PRO A 85 -9.91 -5.83 10.99
N GLU A 86 -9.11 -6.86 11.27
CA GLU A 86 -7.98 -6.76 12.19
C GLU A 86 -6.86 -5.84 11.66
N ALA A 87 -6.46 -6.02 10.40
CA ALA A 87 -5.45 -5.16 9.78
C ALA A 87 -5.88 -3.69 9.74
N SER A 88 -7.16 -3.44 9.48
CA SER A 88 -7.77 -2.10 9.54
C SER A 88 -7.64 -1.51 10.95
N ARG A 89 -8.08 -2.24 11.99
CA ARG A 89 -7.98 -1.77 13.39
C ARG A 89 -6.53 -1.47 13.79
N ASN A 90 -5.60 -2.37 13.49
CA ASN A 90 -4.19 -2.20 13.83
C ASN A 90 -3.58 -0.98 13.10
N ALA A 91 -3.96 -0.74 11.84
CA ALA A 91 -3.52 0.44 11.11
C ALA A 91 -4.07 1.75 11.70
N VAL A 92 -5.35 1.77 12.10
CA VAL A 92 -5.97 2.93 12.74
C VAL A 92 -5.24 3.28 14.04
N GLU A 93 -5.04 2.31 14.92
CA GLU A 93 -4.37 2.56 16.22
C GLU A 93 -2.90 2.96 16.04
N ASN A 94 -2.17 2.28 15.15
CA ASN A 94 -0.81 2.68 14.76
C ASN A 94 -0.76 4.13 14.28
N ASN A 95 -1.62 4.49 13.32
CA ASN A 95 -1.61 5.81 12.72
C ASN A 95 -2.01 6.90 13.73
N LYS A 96 -2.97 6.64 14.62
CA LYS A 96 -3.34 7.56 15.70
C LYS A 96 -2.17 7.90 16.61
N ILE A 97 -1.40 6.89 17.03
CA ILE A 97 -0.23 7.08 17.90
C ILE A 97 0.84 7.90 17.20
N LEU A 98 1.13 7.61 15.93
CA LEU A 98 2.11 8.37 15.17
C LEU A 98 1.67 9.81 14.90
N VAL A 99 0.37 10.04 14.63
CA VAL A 99 -0.19 11.40 14.52
C VAL A 99 -0.05 12.16 15.84
N LYS A 100 -0.38 11.53 16.98
CA LYS A 100 -0.21 12.14 18.30
C LYS A 100 1.24 12.55 18.53
N TYR A 101 2.19 11.65 18.29
CA TYR A 101 3.62 11.94 18.41
C TYR A 101 4.05 13.12 17.52
N LEU A 102 3.68 13.10 16.24
CA LEU A 102 4.07 14.15 15.30
C LEU A 102 3.43 15.49 15.63
N ASN A 103 2.17 15.51 16.06
CA ASN A 103 1.49 16.72 16.52
C ASN A 103 2.17 17.30 17.76
N THR A 104 2.52 16.47 18.75
CA THR A 104 3.23 16.91 19.95
C THR A 104 4.61 17.49 19.62
N LYS A 105 5.34 16.87 18.67
CA LYS A 105 6.73 17.25 18.39
C LYS A 105 6.89 18.37 17.35
N TYR A 106 5.99 18.44 16.35
CA TYR A 106 6.14 19.30 15.17
C TYR A 106 4.89 20.16 14.87
N GLY A 107 3.86 20.10 15.72
CA GLY A 107 2.55 20.69 15.42
C GLY A 107 1.93 20.03 14.18
N GLU A 108 1.19 20.79 13.38
CA GLU A 108 0.53 20.23 12.19
C GLU A 108 1.36 20.31 10.89
N SER A 109 2.56 20.89 10.95
CA SER A 109 3.40 21.17 9.78
C SER A 109 3.74 19.93 8.96
N TRP A 110 3.90 18.77 9.63
CA TRP A 110 4.24 17.49 9.00
C TRP A 110 3.16 16.98 8.04
N LYS A 111 1.90 17.41 8.18
CA LYS A 111 0.79 16.94 7.33
C LYS A 111 1.02 17.29 5.86
N LYS A 112 1.56 18.49 5.60
CA LYS A 112 1.92 18.93 4.24
C LYS A 112 3.03 18.08 3.64
N ASP A 113 3.99 17.68 4.46
CA ASP A 113 5.13 16.87 4.03
C ASP A 113 4.74 15.39 3.84
N LEU A 114 3.74 14.89 4.58
CA LEU A 114 3.18 13.56 4.33
C LEU A 114 2.43 13.51 3.00
N GLY A 115 1.70 14.58 2.67
CA GLY A 115 1.03 14.73 1.36
C GLY A 115 -0.25 13.92 1.20
N PHE A 116 -0.70 13.19 2.24
CA PHE A 116 -1.99 12.50 2.27
C PHE A 116 -2.52 12.42 3.71
N LYS A 117 -3.81 12.11 3.81
CA LYS A 117 -4.50 11.90 5.09
C LYS A 117 -4.24 10.46 5.57
N PRO A 118 -3.63 10.24 6.76
CA PRO A 118 -3.41 8.89 7.28
C PRO A 118 -4.71 8.09 7.35
N TYR A 119 -4.63 6.80 7.03
CA TYR A 119 -5.77 5.89 7.18
C TYR A 119 -6.31 5.93 8.63
N GLY A 120 -7.61 6.16 8.78
CA GLY A 120 -8.29 6.15 10.08
C GLY A 120 -8.25 7.44 10.89
N ASN A 121 -7.76 8.56 10.33
CA ASN A 121 -7.55 9.81 11.07
C ASN A 121 -7.89 11.03 10.22
#